data_AF-A0A5E3WZ43-F1
#
_entry.id   AF-A0A5E3WZ43-F1
#
_cell.length_a   1.000
_cell.length_b   1.000
_cell.length_c   1.000
_cell.angle_alpha   90.00
_cell.angle_beta   90.00
_cell.angle_gamma   90.00
#
_symmetry.space_group_name_H-M   'P 1'
#
loop_
_entity.id
_entity.type
_entity.pdbx_description
1 polymer ?
#
loop_
_entity_poly.entity_id
_entity_poly.type
_entity_poly.pdbx_seq_one_letter_code
_entity_poly.pdbx_strand_id
1 'polypeptide(L)'
;MASGIPHSVSSTTSIMDMDQFARKACGPGDMHDLVTPPLLQTELEGFYQGDPQSSAAASLLRFLSALDTLLALPVESLGVSTSQIRILWKLFFVEQALFIAQTPSPDVDLIQKFTPDKHPSEMLDDASMLRVATGQSKLGPLAALEHRKLGPLQWWLAAGIITNGRAMQRQDIYNSVLQLFAEQQDRTLLPSSQTEPTQAAGQHTSNFDFFADSPTPTGTEANTFGAGSVGQNSAPATPPMVGNAAVTAHRGIASPWLAPREFRGEISWRIGDMNQLVDDLLHWPSGQSVPDALIWEHPAMHGCLVDVNGRAPQFQAGYVHF
;
A
#
# COMPACT_ATOMS: atom_id res chain seq x y z
N MET A 1 -15.74 -20.22 -52.25
CA MET A 1 -15.94 -19.44 -51.02
C MET A 1 -16.20 -20.42 -49.90
N ALA A 2 -15.20 -20.67 -49.07
CA ALA A 2 -15.29 -21.63 -47.97
C ALA A 2 -15.56 -20.85 -46.67
N SER A 3 -16.75 -21.01 -46.10
CA SER A 3 -17.04 -20.58 -44.73
C SER A 3 -16.27 -21.47 -43.77
N GLY A 4 -15.25 -20.92 -43.13
CA GLY A 4 -14.60 -21.55 -41.99
C GLY A 4 -15.53 -21.51 -40.78
N ILE A 5 -15.92 -22.68 -40.28
CA ILE A 5 -16.64 -22.83 -39.02
C ILE A 5 -15.65 -22.48 -37.89
N PRO A 6 -15.94 -21.49 -37.02
CA PRO A 6 -15.07 -21.19 -35.89
C PRO A 6 -15.04 -22.38 -34.94
N HIS A 7 -13.85 -22.96 -34.76
CA HIS A 7 -13.61 -23.98 -33.74
C HIS A 7 -13.85 -23.36 -32.36
N SER A 8 -14.89 -23.85 -31.67
CA SER A 8 -15.11 -23.58 -30.25
C SER A 8 -13.91 -24.14 -29.48
N VAL A 9 -13.01 -23.26 -29.06
CA VAL A 9 -11.84 -23.64 -28.27
C VAL A 9 -12.30 -23.96 -26.86
N SER A 10 -11.95 -25.17 -26.42
CA SER A 10 -12.46 -25.89 -25.25
C SER A 10 -12.40 -25.13 -23.92
N SER A 11 -13.56 -24.88 -23.32
CA SER A 11 -13.71 -24.36 -21.94
C SER A 11 -13.30 -25.37 -20.84
N THR A 12 -13.03 -26.63 -21.19
CA THR A 12 -12.71 -27.69 -20.22
C THR A 12 -11.31 -27.56 -19.60
N THR A 13 -10.36 -26.91 -20.27
CA THR A 13 -9.01 -26.71 -19.73
C THR A 13 -9.03 -25.78 -18.51
N SER A 14 -9.95 -24.81 -18.47
CA SER A 14 -10.05 -23.83 -17.38
C SER A 14 -10.47 -24.45 -16.04
N ILE A 15 -11.38 -25.44 -16.05
CA ILE A 15 -11.92 -26.01 -14.80
C ILE A 15 -10.91 -26.91 -14.09
N MET A 16 -10.11 -27.71 -14.84
CA MET A 16 -9.07 -28.55 -14.24
C MET A 16 -7.96 -27.72 -13.58
N ASP A 17 -7.66 -26.53 -14.12
CA ASP A 17 -6.67 -25.63 -13.53
C ASP A 17 -7.12 -25.02 -12.19
N MET A 18 -8.43 -24.83 -11.98
CA MET A 18 -8.98 -24.23 -10.76
C MET A 18 -8.93 -25.17 -9.54
N ASP A 19 -9.38 -26.43 -9.68
CA ASP A 19 -9.32 -27.41 -8.58
C ASP A 19 -7.86 -27.63 -8.13
N GLN A 20 -6.94 -27.79 -9.09
CA GLN A 20 -5.52 -27.98 -8.79
C GLN A 20 -4.96 -26.81 -8.00
N PHE A 21 -5.35 -25.59 -8.37
CA PHE A 21 -4.91 -24.39 -7.69
C PHE A 21 -5.50 -24.27 -6.28
N ALA A 22 -6.79 -24.57 -6.10
CA ALA A 22 -7.42 -24.59 -4.79
C ALA A 22 -6.78 -25.63 -3.85
N ARG A 23 -6.46 -26.83 -4.37
CA ARG A 23 -5.69 -27.85 -3.63
C ARG A 23 -4.29 -27.38 -3.26
N LYS A 24 -3.61 -26.67 -4.15
CA LYS A 24 -2.27 -26.14 -3.86
C LYS A 24 -2.31 -25.07 -2.78
N ALA A 25 -3.30 -24.18 -2.82
CA ALA A 25 -3.50 -23.12 -1.84
C ALA A 25 -3.87 -23.65 -0.45
N CYS A 26 -4.66 -24.73 -0.34
CA CYS A 26 -4.98 -25.35 0.95
C CYS A 26 -3.85 -26.24 1.51
N GLY A 27 -2.87 -26.60 0.69
CA GLY A 27 -1.78 -27.48 1.08
C GLY A 27 -2.15 -28.97 1.20
N PRO A 28 -1.16 -29.83 1.44
CA PRO A 28 -1.37 -31.27 1.62
C PRO A 28 -2.03 -31.56 2.97
N GLY A 29 -2.99 -32.49 3.04
CA GLY A 29 -3.60 -32.90 4.31
C GLY A 29 -5.08 -33.23 4.18
N ASP A 30 -5.73 -33.47 5.31
CA ASP A 30 -7.17 -33.69 5.35
C ASP A 30 -7.90 -32.34 5.23
N MET A 31 -8.98 -32.29 4.45
CA MET A 31 -9.76 -31.06 4.25
C MET A 31 -10.39 -30.54 5.55
N HIS A 32 -10.56 -31.41 6.55
CA HIS A 32 -11.07 -31.08 7.87
C HIS A 32 -9.99 -30.65 8.86
N ASP A 33 -8.71 -30.69 8.48
CA ASP A 33 -7.61 -30.21 9.32
C ASP A 33 -7.81 -28.73 9.66
N LEU A 34 -7.69 -28.41 10.95
CA LEU A 34 -7.75 -27.04 11.44
C LEU A 34 -6.45 -26.30 11.10
N VAL A 35 -6.60 -25.11 10.50
CA VAL A 35 -5.49 -24.21 10.19
C VAL A 35 -5.05 -23.50 11.46
N THR A 36 -4.05 -24.09 12.12
CA THR A 36 -3.47 -23.58 13.37
C THR A 36 -2.08 -22.97 13.12
N PRO A 37 -1.58 -22.06 13.99
CA PRO A 37 -0.24 -21.51 13.83
C PRO A 37 0.88 -22.56 13.74
N PRO A 38 0.92 -23.64 14.55
CA PRO A 38 1.94 -24.68 14.42
C PRO A 38 1.86 -25.46 13.10
N LEU A 39 0.63 -25.72 12.60
CA LEU A 39 0.44 -26.37 11.31
C LEU A 39 0.97 -25.48 10.18
N LEU A 40 0.59 -24.20 10.18
CA LEU A 40 1.06 -23.21 9.21
C LEU A 40 2.59 -23.14 9.20
N GLN A 41 3.20 -23.03 10.37
CA GLN A 41 4.66 -22.98 10.50
C GLN A 41 5.33 -24.21 9.89
N THR A 42 4.86 -25.41 10.27
CA THR A 42 5.44 -26.69 9.81
C THR A 42 5.39 -26.82 8.29
N GLU A 43 4.26 -26.49 7.66
CA GLU A 43 4.12 -26.61 6.21
C GLU A 43 4.93 -25.58 5.43
N LEU A 44 5.01 -24.35 5.95
CA LEU A 44 5.78 -23.31 5.29
C LEU A 44 7.28 -23.52 5.44
N GLU A 45 7.76 -24.00 6.59
CA GLU A 45 9.16 -24.40 6.76
C GLU A 45 9.53 -25.51 5.76
N GLY A 46 8.68 -26.54 5.63
CA GLY A 46 8.87 -27.59 4.64
C GLY A 46 8.85 -27.08 3.20
N PHE A 47 7.94 -26.15 2.89
CA PHE A 47 7.87 -25.50 1.57
C PHE A 47 9.15 -24.70 1.25
N TYR A 48 9.63 -23.88 2.17
CA TYR A 48 10.82 -23.05 1.95
C TYR A 48 12.12 -23.87 1.86
N GLN A 49 12.21 -24.97 2.59
CA GLN A 49 13.34 -25.91 2.47
C GLN A 49 13.42 -26.55 1.07
N GLY A 50 12.28 -26.71 0.38
CA GLY A 50 12.22 -27.32 -0.94
C GLY A 50 12.72 -26.44 -2.08
N ASP A 51 12.59 -25.12 -1.97
CA ASP A 51 13.06 -24.15 -2.97
C ASP A 51 13.61 -22.87 -2.30
N PRO A 52 14.88 -22.88 -1.86
CA PRO A 52 15.48 -21.73 -1.20
C PRO A 52 15.56 -20.48 -2.08
N GLN A 53 15.65 -20.64 -3.42
CA GLN A 53 15.81 -19.50 -4.33
C GLN A 53 14.52 -18.67 -4.41
N SER A 54 13.36 -19.34 -4.43
CA SER A 54 12.06 -18.65 -4.48
C SER A 54 11.53 -18.26 -3.09
N SER A 55 12.11 -18.76 -2.01
CA SER A 55 11.59 -18.63 -0.64
C SER A 55 11.50 -17.18 -0.14
N ALA A 56 12.50 -16.35 -0.42
CA ALA A 56 12.49 -14.94 -0.03
C ALA A 56 11.34 -14.17 -0.71
N ALA A 57 11.20 -14.31 -2.03
CA ALA A 57 10.13 -13.65 -2.79
C ALA A 57 8.74 -14.18 -2.38
N ALA A 58 8.59 -15.49 -2.22
CA ALA A 58 7.34 -16.10 -1.81
C ALA A 58 6.94 -15.63 -0.40
N SER A 59 7.85 -15.66 0.57
CA SER A 59 7.56 -15.22 1.94
C SER A 59 7.16 -13.74 2.02
N LEU A 60 7.82 -12.86 1.26
CA LEU A 60 7.43 -11.44 1.17
C LEU A 60 6.00 -11.28 0.66
N LEU A 61 5.65 -11.97 -0.43
CA LEU A 61 4.31 -11.85 -1.03
C LEU A 61 3.21 -12.39 -0.12
N ARG A 62 3.47 -13.52 0.55
CA ARG A 62 2.55 -14.06 1.55
C ARG A 62 2.36 -13.10 2.70
N PHE A 63 3.46 -12.55 3.23
CA PHE A 63 3.44 -11.58 4.31
C PHE A 63 2.62 -10.34 3.95
N LEU A 64 2.86 -9.74 2.78
CA LEU A 64 2.11 -8.58 2.31
C LEU A 64 0.64 -8.90 2.03
N SER A 65 0.33 -10.08 1.47
CA SER A 65 -1.06 -10.51 1.23
C SER A 65 -1.85 -10.70 2.52
N ALA A 66 -1.20 -11.30 3.53
CA ALA A 66 -1.75 -11.44 4.87
C ALA A 66 -1.97 -10.07 5.54
N LEU A 67 -1.01 -9.15 5.42
CA LEU A 67 -1.09 -7.80 5.94
C LEU A 67 -2.27 -7.01 5.32
N ASP A 68 -2.35 -7.01 3.99
CA ASP A 68 -3.41 -6.32 3.25
C ASP A 68 -4.79 -6.89 3.60
N THR A 69 -4.89 -8.21 3.78
CA THR A 69 -6.14 -8.84 4.22
C THR A 69 -6.53 -8.39 5.62
N LEU A 70 -5.60 -8.35 6.58
CA LEU A 70 -5.89 -7.89 7.94
C LEU A 70 -6.34 -6.44 7.98
N LEU A 71 -5.71 -5.56 7.19
CA LEU A 71 -6.07 -4.15 7.09
C LEU A 71 -7.44 -3.94 6.40
N ALA A 72 -7.84 -4.86 5.52
CA ALA A 72 -9.14 -4.82 4.86
C ALA A 72 -10.29 -5.37 5.73
N LEU A 73 -10.01 -6.00 6.87
CA LEU A 73 -11.05 -6.50 7.76
C LEU A 73 -11.77 -5.34 8.44
N PRO A 74 -13.12 -5.32 8.42
CA PRO A 74 -13.86 -4.27 9.08
C PRO A 74 -13.74 -4.42 10.61
N VAL A 75 -13.08 -3.45 11.24
CA VAL A 75 -12.83 -3.44 12.70
C VAL A 75 -14.12 -3.22 13.49
N GLU A 76 -15.09 -2.51 12.91
CA GLU A 76 -16.22 -1.96 13.65
C GLU A 76 -17.60 -2.56 13.27
N SER A 77 -17.72 -3.28 12.15
CA SER A 77 -19.04 -3.53 11.55
C SER A 77 -19.65 -4.92 11.76
N LEU A 78 -18.92 -5.87 12.34
CA LEU A 78 -19.47 -7.20 12.65
C LEU A 78 -19.00 -7.59 14.03
N GLY A 79 -19.86 -8.24 14.83
CA GLY A 79 -19.55 -8.78 16.16
C GLY A 79 -18.50 -9.90 16.15
N VAL A 80 -17.40 -9.71 15.43
CA VAL A 80 -16.22 -10.55 15.40
C VAL A 80 -15.66 -10.57 16.80
N SER A 81 -15.63 -11.76 17.38
CA SER A 81 -15.09 -11.92 18.73
C SER A 81 -13.60 -11.57 18.73
N THR A 82 -13.14 -10.87 19.77
CA THR A 82 -11.71 -10.53 19.95
C THR A 82 -10.80 -11.76 19.86
N SER A 83 -11.31 -12.94 20.22
CA SER A 83 -10.59 -14.22 20.10
C SER A 83 -10.32 -14.64 18.65
N GLN A 84 -11.21 -14.33 17.71
CA GLN A 84 -11.04 -14.65 16.29
C GLN A 84 -9.98 -13.77 15.63
N ILE A 85 -10.05 -12.46 15.87
CA ILE A 85 -9.02 -11.52 15.41
C ILE A 85 -7.66 -11.94 15.98
N ARG A 86 -7.60 -12.37 17.24
CA ARG A 86 -6.37 -12.90 17.85
C ARG A 86 -5.84 -14.15 17.13
N ILE A 87 -6.69 -15.02 16.57
CA ILE A 87 -6.24 -16.17 15.78
C ILE A 87 -5.62 -15.71 14.47
N LEU A 88 -6.26 -14.78 13.75
CA LEU A 88 -5.73 -14.23 12.49
C LEU A 88 -4.37 -13.56 12.70
N TRP A 89 -4.22 -12.79 13.78
CA TRP A 89 -2.93 -12.22 14.16
C TRP A 89 -1.88 -13.27 14.45
N LYS A 90 -2.22 -14.36 15.15
CA LYS A 90 -1.28 -15.48 15.38
C LYS A 90 -0.83 -16.13 14.07
N LEU A 91 -1.72 -16.30 13.09
CA LEU A 91 -1.34 -16.81 11.76
C LEU A 91 -0.41 -15.81 11.03
N PHE A 92 -0.73 -14.51 11.09
CA PHE A 92 0.12 -13.47 10.54
C PHE A 92 1.52 -13.41 11.15
N PHE A 93 1.64 -13.60 12.46
CA PHE A 93 2.96 -13.65 13.12
C PHE A 93 3.83 -14.81 12.65
N VAL A 94 3.23 -15.94 12.26
CA VAL A 94 3.98 -17.04 11.65
C VAL A 94 4.54 -16.61 10.29
N GLU A 95 3.72 -15.97 9.44
CA GLU A 95 4.18 -15.43 8.15
C GLU A 95 5.29 -14.39 8.34
N GLN A 96 5.16 -13.51 9.33
CA GLN A 96 6.16 -12.50 9.68
C GLN A 96 7.49 -13.12 10.11
N ALA A 97 7.44 -14.07 11.04
CA ALA A 97 8.65 -14.73 11.56
C ALA A 97 9.40 -15.46 10.44
N LEU A 98 8.66 -16.15 9.56
CA LEU A 98 9.25 -16.84 8.42
C LEU A 98 9.79 -15.86 7.37
N PHE A 99 9.09 -14.77 7.10
CA PHE A 99 9.59 -13.72 6.21
C PHE A 99 10.93 -13.14 6.71
N ILE A 100 11.02 -12.83 8.02
CA ILE A 100 12.27 -12.36 8.65
C ILE A 100 13.38 -13.41 8.49
N ALA A 101 13.07 -14.69 8.67
CA ALA A 101 14.04 -15.77 8.52
C ALA A 101 14.55 -15.94 7.08
N GLN A 102 13.69 -15.70 6.08
CA GLN A 102 14.04 -15.86 4.66
C GLN A 102 14.67 -14.62 4.02
N THR A 103 14.44 -13.43 4.59
CA THR A 103 14.88 -12.15 3.99
C THR A 103 15.77 -11.38 4.97
N PRO A 104 17.11 -11.50 4.85
CA PRO A 104 18.03 -10.68 5.61
C PRO A 104 17.98 -9.24 5.07
N SER A 105 17.06 -8.43 5.59
CA SER A 105 16.90 -7.02 5.27
C SER A 105 17.34 -6.14 6.45
N PRO A 106 18.00 -4.99 6.22
CA PRO A 106 18.23 -4.01 7.28
C PRO A 106 16.91 -3.47 7.88
N ASP A 107 15.79 -3.59 7.16
CA ASP A 107 14.47 -3.15 7.65
C ASP A 107 13.80 -4.16 8.58
N VAL A 108 14.43 -5.31 8.86
CA VAL A 108 13.91 -6.33 9.79
C VAL A 108 13.59 -5.73 11.17
N ASP A 109 14.36 -4.74 11.62
CA ASP A 109 14.14 -4.07 12.91
C ASP A 109 12.78 -3.34 12.97
N LEU A 110 12.28 -2.82 11.83
CA LEU A 110 10.96 -2.20 11.78
C LEU A 110 9.86 -3.27 11.87
N ILE A 111 10.10 -4.44 11.29
CA ILE A 111 9.15 -5.55 11.24
C ILE A 111 9.11 -6.29 12.59
N GLN A 112 10.24 -6.37 13.31
CA GLN A 112 10.30 -6.99 14.63
C GLN A 112 9.59 -6.20 15.74
N LYS A 113 9.28 -4.91 15.53
CA LYS A 113 8.54 -4.09 16.52
C LYS A 113 7.10 -4.54 16.75
N PHE A 114 6.63 -5.50 15.96
CA PHE A 114 5.32 -6.11 16.06
C PHE A 114 5.38 -7.27 17.03
N THR A 115 4.85 -7.06 18.23
CA THR A 115 4.77 -8.11 19.25
C THR A 115 3.35 -8.63 19.37
N PRO A 116 3.15 -9.94 19.57
CA PRO A 116 1.83 -10.56 19.69
C PRO A 116 1.02 -10.14 20.91
N ASP A 117 1.65 -9.44 21.86
CA ASP A 117 1.03 -9.04 23.11
C ASP A 117 0.25 -7.72 23.03
N LYS A 118 0.32 -6.99 21.89
CA LYS A 118 -0.37 -5.72 21.71
C LYS A 118 -1.88 -5.91 21.53
N HIS A 119 -2.64 -4.87 21.87
CA HIS A 119 -4.08 -4.86 21.61
C HIS A 119 -4.35 -4.84 20.09
N PRO A 120 -5.37 -5.55 19.56
CA PRO A 120 -5.61 -5.61 18.12
C PRO A 120 -5.74 -4.26 17.41
N SER A 121 -6.23 -3.21 18.09
CA SER A 121 -6.30 -1.86 17.53
C SER A 121 -4.91 -1.24 17.33
N GLU A 122 -4.02 -1.36 18.32
CA GLU A 122 -2.63 -0.89 18.21
C GLU A 122 -1.89 -1.65 17.11
N MET A 123 -2.19 -2.95 16.96
CA MET A 123 -1.62 -3.77 15.91
C MET A 123 -2.02 -3.32 14.51
N LEU A 124 -3.25 -2.81 14.33
CA LEU A 124 -3.72 -2.29 13.05
C LEU A 124 -3.02 -0.96 12.70
N ASP A 125 -2.86 -0.07 13.67
CA ASP A 125 -2.12 1.19 13.48
C ASP A 125 -0.67 0.89 13.09
N ASP A 126 -0.02 -0.02 13.81
CA ASP A 126 1.31 -0.48 13.48
C ASP A 126 1.32 -1.09 12.07
N ALA A 127 0.38 -1.99 11.75
CA ALA A 127 0.31 -2.68 10.46
C ALA A 127 0.16 -1.69 9.29
N SER A 128 -0.62 -0.64 9.49
CA SER A 128 -0.77 0.46 8.55
C SER A 128 0.56 1.20 8.35
N MET A 129 1.24 1.55 9.44
CA MET A 129 2.58 2.18 9.36
C MET A 129 3.59 1.28 8.65
N LEU A 130 3.58 -0.03 8.93
CA LEU A 130 4.45 -0.98 8.25
C LEU A 130 4.12 -1.10 6.77
N ARG A 131 2.83 -1.08 6.41
CA ARG A 131 2.42 -1.12 5.01
C ARG A 131 2.90 0.11 4.25
N VAL A 132 2.85 1.28 4.89
CA VAL A 132 3.42 2.53 4.33
C VAL A 132 4.94 2.42 4.21
N ALA A 133 5.64 1.91 5.24
CA ALA A 133 7.10 1.81 5.27
C ALA A 133 7.66 0.79 4.25
N THR A 134 6.97 -0.32 4.03
CA THR A 134 7.31 -1.33 3.00
C THR A 134 7.05 -0.84 1.57
N GLY A 135 6.54 0.38 1.42
CA GLY A 135 6.34 1.07 0.15
C GLY A 135 5.02 0.70 -0.53
N GLN A 136 4.38 1.70 -1.14
CA GLN A 136 3.40 1.52 -2.20
C GLN A 136 4.09 1.10 -3.50
N SER A 137 4.95 0.08 -3.48
CA SER A 137 5.01 -0.73 -4.69
C SER A 137 3.58 -1.25 -4.83
N LYS A 138 2.80 -0.60 -5.72
CA LYS A 138 1.64 -1.21 -6.35
C LYS A 138 2.19 -2.52 -6.87
N LEU A 139 2.12 -3.56 -6.05
CA LEU A 139 2.26 -4.93 -6.47
C LEU A 139 1.18 -5.00 -7.54
N GLY A 140 1.59 -4.83 -8.80
CA GLY A 140 0.72 -5.01 -9.94
C GLY A 140 -0.06 -6.28 -9.66
N PRO A 141 -1.38 -6.25 -9.90
CA PRO A 141 -2.35 -7.08 -9.19
C PRO A 141 -1.73 -8.44 -8.90
N LEU A 142 -1.63 -8.79 -7.62
CA LEU A 142 -1.07 -10.07 -7.10
C LEU A 142 -1.50 -11.31 -7.94
N ALA A 143 -2.56 -11.17 -8.74
CA ALA A 143 -2.86 -11.92 -9.96
C ALA A 143 -1.67 -12.34 -10.85
N ALA A 144 -0.62 -11.52 -11.04
CA ALA A 144 0.47 -11.82 -11.97
C ALA A 144 1.54 -12.75 -11.39
N LEU A 145 1.68 -12.81 -10.06
CA LEU A 145 2.41 -13.90 -9.43
C LEU A 145 1.44 -15.06 -9.35
N GLU A 146 1.62 -16.01 -10.27
CA GLU A 146 0.94 -17.30 -10.30
C GLU A 146 0.82 -17.79 -8.86
N HIS A 147 -0.38 -17.77 -8.23
CA HIS A 147 -0.45 -18.11 -6.80
C HIS A 147 -0.05 -19.57 -6.54
N ARG A 148 0.19 -20.32 -7.63
CA ARG A 148 0.97 -21.55 -7.69
C ARG A 148 2.31 -21.46 -6.96
N LYS A 149 2.96 -20.29 -6.82
CA LYS A 149 4.29 -20.17 -6.19
C LYS A 149 4.26 -19.71 -4.74
N LEU A 150 3.09 -19.44 -4.17
CA LEU A 150 2.98 -18.96 -2.79
C LEU A 150 3.00 -20.08 -1.76
N GLY A 151 2.96 -21.35 -2.18
CA GLY A 151 2.97 -22.49 -1.27
C GLY A 151 1.61 -22.75 -0.60
N PRO A 152 1.60 -23.63 0.43
CA PRO A 152 0.39 -24.15 1.06
C PRO A 152 -0.25 -23.15 2.04
N LEU A 153 -1.43 -23.51 2.55
CA LEU A 153 -2.16 -22.80 3.60
C LEU A 153 -2.23 -21.28 3.41
N GLN A 154 -2.78 -20.83 2.27
CA GLN A 154 -3.03 -19.41 1.98
C GLN A 154 -4.24 -18.90 2.77
N TRP A 155 -4.13 -18.90 4.10
CA TRP A 155 -5.22 -18.68 5.05
C TRP A 155 -5.92 -17.34 4.89
N TRP A 156 -5.22 -16.31 4.41
CA TRP A 156 -5.79 -14.98 4.20
C TRP A 156 -6.93 -14.99 3.17
N LEU A 157 -6.94 -15.94 2.23
CA LEU A 157 -8.05 -16.12 1.28
C LEU A 157 -9.36 -16.51 1.97
N ALA A 158 -9.28 -17.12 3.16
CA ALA A 158 -10.43 -17.55 3.96
C ALA A 158 -10.59 -16.75 5.26
N ALA A 159 -9.94 -15.59 5.40
CA ALA A 159 -9.97 -14.80 6.64
C ALA A 159 -11.40 -14.39 7.06
N GLY A 160 -12.28 -14.11 6.09
CA GLY A 160 -13.70 -13.79 6.33
C GLY A 160 -14.56 -14.93 6.87
N ILE A 161 -14.04 -16.16 6.95
CA ILE A 161 -14.75 -17.29 7.58
C ILE A 161 -14.51 -17.30 9.09
N ILE A 162 -13.30 -16.93 9.53
CA ILE A 162 -12.97 -16.84 10.96
C ILE A 162 -13.82 -15.78 11.66
N THR A 163 -14.19 -14.71 10.95
CA THR A 163 -15.05 -13.64 11.48
C THR A 163 -16.47 -14.13 11.84
N ASN A 164 -16.87 -15.32 11.40
CA ASN A 164 -18.23 -15.86 11.59
C ASN A 164 -18.38 -16.81 12.79
N GLY A 165 -17.39 -16.97 13.67
CA GLY A 165 -17.52 -17.94 14.79
C GLY A 165 -16.62 -19.16 14.69
N ARG A 166 -16.20 -19.52 13.48
CA ARG A 166 -15.73 -20.87 13.16
C ARG A 166 -14.20 -20.94 13.09
N ALA A 167 -13.65 -22.04 13.58
CA ALA A 167 -12.24 -22.36 13.34
C ALA A 167 -12.02 -22.67 11.86
N MET A 168 -10.99 -22.07 11.25
CA MET A 168 -10.66 -22.26 9.84
C MET A 168 -10.16 -23.68 9.57
N GLN A 169 -10.69 -24.29 8.51
CA GLN A 169 -10.27 -25.58 7.98
C GLN A 169 -9.59 -25.41 6.62
N ARG A 170 -8.84 -26.42 6.16
CA ARG A 170 -8.32 -26.44 4.78
C ARG A 170 -9.43 -26.33 3.74
N GLN A 171 -10.58 -26.96 3.99
CA GLN A 171 -11.76 -26.87 3.15
C GLN A 171 -12.22 -25.42 2.95
N ASP A 172 -12.06 -24.58 3.98
CA ASP A 172 -12.47 -23.18 3.92
C ASP A 172 -11.56 -22.41 2.95
N ILE A 173 -10.24 -22.64 2.99
CA ILE A 173 -9.28 -22.08 2.01
C ILE A 173 -9.62 -22.55 0.60
N TYR A 174 -9.85 -23.86 0.43
CA TYR A 174 -10.22 -24.45 -0.86
C TYR A 174 -11.48 -23.81 -1.44
N ASN A 175 -12.55 -23.69 -0.63
CA ASN A 175 -13.80 -23.09 -1.05
C ASN A 175 -13.66 -21.60 -1.40
N SER A 176 -12.94 -20.83 -0.57
CA SER A 176 -12.69 -19.41 -0.83
C SER A 176 -11.93 -19.19 -2.13
N VAL A 177 -10.96 -20.06 -2.45
CA VAL A 177 -10.24 -20.00 -3.72
C VAL A 177 -11.18 -20.24 -4.90
N LEU A 178 -12.02 -21.28 -4.86
CA LEU A 178 -12.99 -21.55 -5.92
C LEU A 178 -13.98 -20.40 -6.10
N GLN A 179 -14.44 -19.80 -4.99
CA GLN A 179 -15.32 -18.64 -5.02
C GLN A 179 -14.65 -17.44 -5.69
N LEU A 180 -13.39 -17.14 -5.35
CA LEU A 180 -12.63 -16.04 -5.96
C LEU A 180 -12.52 -16.20 -7.49
N PHE A 181 -12.31 -17.42 -7.99
CA PHE A 181 -12.31 -17.66 -9.44
C PHE A 181 -13.68 -17.51 -10.09
N ALA A 182 -14.74 -17.99 -9.44
CA ALA A 182 -16.10 -17.80 -9.94
C ALA A 182 -16.44 -16.31 -10.06
N GLU A 183 -16.11 -15.51 -9.04
CA GLU A 183 -16.31 -14.06 -9.06
C GLU A 183 -15.48 -13.36 -10.14
N GLN A 184 -14.25 -13.81 -10.40
CA GLN A 184 -13.42 -13.27 -11.49
C GLN A 184 -13.99 -13.64 -12.87
N GLN A 185 -14.50 -14.86 -13.02
CA GLN A 185 -15.11 -15.32 -14.26
C GLN A 185 -16.38 -14.51 -14.56
N ASP A 186 -17.23 -14.28 -13.55
CA ASP A 186 -18.43 -13.46 -13.68
C ASP A 186 -18.10 -12.00 -14.06
N ARG A 187 -17.04 -11.42 -13.47
CA ARG A 187 -16.55 -10.08 -13.83
C ARG A 187 -16.02 -9.99 -15.27
N THR A 188 -15.45 -11.08 -15.79
CA THR A 188 -14.92 -11.13 -17.16
C THR A 188 -16.04 -11.28 -18.19
N LEU A 189 -17.14 -11.95 -17.83
CA LEU A 189 -18.26 -12.20 -18.72
C LEU A 189 -19.23 -11.03 -18.85
N LEU A 190 -19.27 -10.12 -17.88
CA LEU A 190 -19.98 -8.85 -18.05
C LEU A 190 -19.21 -8.02 -19.08
N PRO A 191 -19.78 -7.80 -20.30
CA PRO A 191 -19.22 -6.81 -21.19
C PRO A 191 -19.18 -5.52 -20.39
N SER A 192 -18.03 -4.84 -20.39
CA SER A 192 -17.92 -3.49 -19.89
C SER A 192 -18.93 -2.65 -20.69
N SER A 193 -20.17 -2.57 -20.18
CA SER A 193 -21.18 -1.61 -20.59
C SER A 193 -20.69 -0.27 -20.09
N GLN A 194 -19.58 0.16 -20.69
CA GLN A 194 -19.07 1.50 -20.61
C GLN A 194 -20.10 2.30 -21.39
N THR A 195 -21.14 2.73 -20.67
CA THR A 195 -22.08 3.71 -21.16
C THR A 195 -21.21 4.91 -21.51
N GLU A 196 -20.91 5.09 -22.79
CA GLU A 196 -20.39 6.35 -23.30
C GLU A 196 -21.32 7.43 -22.75
N PRO A 197 -20.83 8.38 -21.95
CA PRO A 197 -21.65 9.50 -21.56
C PRO A 197 -21.86 10.31 -22.83
N THR A 198 -23.00 10.10 -23.49
CA THR A 198 -23.49 10.99 -24.55
C THR A 198 -23.49 12.39 -23.97
N GLN A 199 -22.47 13.17 -24.33
CA GLN A 199 -22.37 14.57 -23.93
C GLN A 199 -23.54 15.32 -24.55
N ALA A 200 -24.56 15.58 -23.74
CA ALA A 200 -25.54 16.61 -24.04
C ALA A 200 -24.81 17.94 -24.02
N ALA A 201 -24.71 18.58 -25.19
CA ALA A 201 -24.18 19.93 -25.37
C ALA A 201 -25.00 20.92 -24.53
N GLY A 202 -24.54 21.18 -23.30
CA GLY A 202 -25.03 22.25 -22.44
C GLY A 202 -24.14 23.47 -22.61
N GLN A 203 -24.59 24.42 -23.44
CA GLN A 203 -24.04 25.78 -23.45
C GLN A 203 -24.27 26.41 -22.07
N HIS A 204 -23.21 26.66 -21.31
CA HIS A 204 -23.28 27.50 -20.12
C HIS A 204 -22.37 28.71 -20.30
N THR A 205 -22.98 29.84 -20.63
CA THR A 205 -22.35 31.16 -20.55
C THR A 205 -22.22 31.53 -19.07
N SER A 206 -21.01 31.82 -18.61
CA SER A 206 -20.77 32.40 -17.30
C SER A 206 -19.75 33.52 -17.44
N ASN A 207 -20.27 34.74 -17.42
CA ASN A 207 -19.52 35.95 -17.13
C ASN A 207 -19.16 35.94 -15.65
N PHE A 208 -17.88 36.11 -15.31
CA PHE A 208 -17.50 36.71 -14.05
C PHE A 208 -16.41 37.75 -14.29
N ASP A 209 -16.80 38.99 -14.00
CA ASP A 209 -15.97 40.19 -13.93
C ASP A 209 -14.97 40.08 -12.78
N PHE A 210 -13.75 40.51 -13.08
CA PHE A 210 -12.61 40.55 -12.18
C PHE A 210 -12.51 41.97 -11.60
N PHE A 211 -12.84 42.15 -10.32
CA PHE A 211 -12.50 43.37 -9.58
C PHE A 211 -11.40 43.08 -8.56
N ALA A 212 -10.32 43.84 -8.72
CA ALA A 212 -9.21 43.95 -7.80
C ALA A 212 -9.64 44.58 -6.47
N ASP A 213 -8.99 44.18 -5.37
CA ASP A 213 -8.32 45.15 -4.50
C ASP A 213 -7.38 44.45 -3.50
N SER A 214 -6.15 44.95 -3.46
CA SER A 214 -5.13 44.65 -2.45
C SER A 214 -5.31 45.58 -1.25
N PRO A 215 -4.88 45.17 -0.05
CA PRO A 215 -4.32 46.12 0.90
C PRO A 215 -2.92 45.74 1.40
N THR A 216 -2.06 46.75 1.35
CA THR A 216 -0.73 46.87 1.96
C THR A 216 -0.75 46.82 3.50
N PRO A 217 0.40 46.49 4.14
CA PRO A 217 0.55 46.43 5.60
C PRO A 217 0.97 47.78 6.19
N THR A 218 0.47 48.09 7.38
CA THR A 218 0.90 49.24 8.21
C THR A 218 1.43 48.72 9.53
N GLY A 219 2.68 49.07 9.85
CA GLY A 219 3.40 48.60 11.04
C GLY A 219 3.01 49.29 12.35
N THR A 220 3.58 48.80 13.45
CA THR A 220 3.73 49.57 14.70
C THR A 220 4.89 48.98 15.53
N GLU A 221 5.88 49.84 15.81
CA GLU A 221 6.97 49.63 16.77
C GLU A 221 6.48 49.89 18.21
N ALA A 222 7.06 49.23 19.22
CA ALA A 222 7.47 49.86 20.49
C ALA A 222 8.17 48.86 21.44
N ASN A 223 9.46 49.12 21.68
CA ASN A 223 10.21 48.68 22.86
C ASN A 223 9.59 49.23 24.15
N THR A 224 9.68 48.51 25.28
CA THR A 224 9.91 49.11 26.61
C THR A 224 10.51 48.09 27.59
N PHE A 225 11.61 48.53 28.21
CA PHE A 225 12.38 47.89 29.28
C PHE A 225 11.57 47.75 30.59
N GLY A 226 11.79 46.64 31.31
CA GLY A 226 11.36 46.47 32.69
C GLY A 226 12.44 45.77 33.50
N ALA A 227 13.19 46.54 34.29
CA ALA A 227 14.22 46.08 35.21
C ALA A 227 13.66 45.74 36.59
N GLY A 228 14.30 44.77 37.26
CA GLY A 228 14.41 44.71 38.72
C GLY A 228 13.55 43.65 39.42
N SER A 229 14.21 42.66 40.05
CA SER A 229 14.16 42.58 41.52
C SER A 229 15.22 41.61 42.06
N VAL A 230 15.87 42.08 43.13
CA VAL A 230 16.92 41.45 43.93
C VAL A 230 16.28 40.59 45.01
N GLY A 231 16.77 39.38 45.21
CA GLY A 231 16.36 38.50 46.32
C GLY A 231 17.43 37.47 46.64
N GLN A 232 18.44 37.90 47.39
CA GLN A 232 19.40 37.03 48.10
C GLN A 232 18.65 36.07 49.03
N ASN A 233 19.07 34.80 49.07
CA ASN A 233 19.14 34.01 50.30
C ASN A 233 20.10 32.83 50.11
N SER A 234 21.18 32.87 50.89
CA SER A 234 22.27 31.90 50.91
C SER A 234 21.96 30.73 51.86
N ALA A 235 22.28 29.51 51.43
CA ALA A 235 22.47 28.34 52.30
C ALA A 235 23.46 27.36 51.63
N PRO A 236 24.14 26.47 52.40
CA PRO A 236 25.57 26.24 52.27
C PRO A 236 26.00 25.16 51.27
N ALA A 237 27.26 25.32 50.86
CA ALA A 237 28.02 24.56 49.89
C ALA A 237 27.98 23.03 50.06
N THR A 238 27.49 22.36 49.02
CA THR A 238 27.80 20.97 48.69
C THR A 238 28.96 20.91 47.67
N PRO A 239 29.84 19.90 47.74
CA PRO A 239 31.03 19.81 46.90
C PRO A 239 30.68 19.60 45.41
N PRO A 240 31.49 20.13 44.46
CA PRO A 240 31.20 20.06 43.04
C PRO A 240 31.39 18.63 42.51
N MET A 241 30.28 17.97 42.23
CA MET A 241 30.27 16.80 41.37
C MET A 241 30.49 17.30 39.93
N VAL A 242 31.58 16.87 39.31
CA VAL A 242 31.98 17.21 37.93
C VAL A 242 30.86 16.77 36.99
N GLY A 243 30.00 17.73 36.65
CA GLY A 243 28.95 17.56 35.64
C GLY A 243 29.59 17.52 34.26
N ASN A 244 29.37 16.43 33.54
CA ASN A 244 29.56 16.33 32.10
C ASN A 244 28.61 17.31 31.38
N ALA A 245 28.96 18.60 31.39
CA ALA A 245 28.25 19.66 30.69
C ALA A 245 28.89 19.97 29.31
N ALA A 246 29.44 18.95 28.65
CA ALA A 246 30.12 19.07 27.35
C ALA A 246 29.47 18.23 26.24
N VAL A 247 28.21 17.79 26.40
CA VAL A 247 27.50 17.00 25.37
C VAL A 247 26.35 17.76 24.70
N THR A 248 26.05 18.99 25.13
CA THR A 248 24.89 19.75 24.60
C THR A 248 25.30 20.87 23.63
N ALA A 249 26.21 20.59 22.69
CA ALA A 249 26.52 21.54 21.61
C ALA A 249 26.92 20.91 20.26
N HIS A 250 26.66 19.62 20.04
CA HIS A 250 26.64 19.10 18.67
C HIS A 250 25.30 19.48 18.02
N ARG A 251 25.18 20.76 17.63
CA ARG A 251 24.26 21.12 16.55
C ARG A 251 24.69 20.29 15.36
N GLY A 252 23.92 19.24 15.08
CA GLY A 252 24.18 18.30 14.01
C GLY A 252 24.41 19.07 12.72
N ILE A 253 25.62 18.95 12.18
CA ILE A 253 25.92 19.38 10.82
C ILE A 253 24.95 18.55 9.96
N ALA A 254 23.91 19.21 9.44
CA ALA A 254 22.94 18.58 8.58
C ALA A 254 23.70 17.97 7.41
N SER A 255 23.44 16.69 7.11
CA SER A 255 24.09 15.98 6.02
C SER A 255 23.99 16.84 4.75
N PRO A 256 25.09 17.07 4.00
CA PRO A 256 25.06 17.84 2.76
C PRO A 256 24.21 17.16 1.66
N TRP A 257 23.81 15.91 1.89
CA TRP A 257 22.96 15.13 1.00
C TRP A 257 21.48 15.13 1.40
N LEU A 258 21.14 15.69 2.55
CA LEU A 258 19.75 15.89 2.95
C LEU A 258 19.31 17.28 2.51
N ALA A 259 18.13 17.36 1.89
CA ALA A 259 17.46 18.61 1.61
C ALA A 259 17.49 19.52 2.85
N PRO A 260 17.87 20.81 2.72
CA PRO A 260 17.71 21.77 3.81
C PRO A 260 16.31 21.67 4.42
N ARG A 261 16.15 21.91 5.73
CA ARG A 261 14.84 21.80 6.40
C ARG A 261 13.74 22.66 5.76
N GLU A 262 14.16 23.66 5.00
CA GLU A 262 13.33 24.61 4.26
C GLU A 262 13.14 24.24 2.77
N PHE A 263 13.87 23.25 2.27
CA PHE A 263 13.78 22.79 0.89
C PHE A 263 12.64 21.81 0.72
N ARG A 264 11.58 22.25 0.04
CA ARG A 264 10.60 21.36 -0.59
C ARG A 264 10.96 21.22 -2.06
N GLY A 265 11.44 20.04 -2.44
CA GLY A 265 11.62 19.67 -3.83
C GLY A 265 10.27 19.39 -4.48
N GLU A 266 10.07 19.91 -5.69
CA GLU A 266 8.86 19.71 -6.48
C GLU A 266 9.23 19.29 -7.90
N ILE A 267 8.48 18.32 -8.42
CA ILE A 267 8.64 17.80 -9.78
C ILE A 267 7.53 18.43 -10.61
N SER A 268 7.89 19.30 -11.56
CA SER A 268 6.95 19.87 -12.53
C SER A 268 7.16 19.22 -13.90
N TRP A 269 6.04 18.85 -14.53
CA TRP A 269 6.03 18.41 -15.92
C TRP A 269 5.94 19.66 -16.81
N ARG A 270 6.93 19.87 -17.69
CA ARG A 270 6.94 21.01 -18.63
C ARG A 270 6.09 20.73 -19.87
N ILE A 271 4.83 20.38 -19.68
CA ILE A 271 3.90 20.18 -20.80
C ILE A 271 3.18 21.51 -21.00
N GLY A 272 3.49 22.21 -22.09
CA GLY A 272 2.94 23.54 -22.38
C GLY A 272 1.42 23.54 -22.54
N ASP A 273 0.87 22.46 -23.09
CA ASP A 273 -0.56 22.22 -23.20
C ASP A 273 -0.86 20.72 -23.14
N MET A 274 -1.39 20.25 -22.00
CA MET A 274 -1.75 18.85 -21.79
C MET A 274 -2.88 18.40 -22.73
N ASN A 275 -3.83 19.29 -23.03
CA ASN A 275 -4.95 18.93 -23.88
C ASN A 275 -4.48 18.71 -25.31
N GLN A 276 -3.51 19.52 -25.77
CA GLN A 276 -2.88 19.30 -27.07
C GLN A 276 -2.11 17.98 -27.10
N LEU A 277 -1.37 17.62 -26.05
CA LEU A 277 -0.66 16.34 -25.98
C LEU A 277 -1.62 15.14 -26.05
N VAL A 278 -2.75 15.21 -25.34
CA VAL A 278 -3.79 14.18 -25.40
C VAL A 278 -4.42 14.10 -26.79
N ASP A 279 -4.69 15.25 -27.41
CA ASP A 279 -5.25 15.33 -28.77
C ASP A 279 -4.28 14.74 -29.81
N ASP A 280 -2.99 15.07 -29.70
CA ASP A 280 -1.92 14.54 -30.56
C ASP A 280 -1.77 13.02 -30.40
N LEU A 281 -1.88 12.49 -29.18
CA LEU A 281 -1.83 11.04 -28.92
C LEU A 281 -3.07 10.31 -29.43
N LEU A 282 -4.26 10.90 -29.29
CA LEU A 282 -5.51 10.33 -29.78
C LEU A 282 -5.58 10.30 -31.31
N HIS A 283 -5.01 11.30 -31.97
CA HIS A 283 -4.99 11.41 -33.43
C HIS A 283 -3.69 10.89 -34.06
N TRP A 284 -2.85 10.17 -33.32
CA TRP A 284 -1.58 9.66 -33.84
C TRP A 284 -1.81 8.69 -35.01
N PRO A 285 -1.06 8.81 -36.13
CA PRO A 285 -1.28 7.98 -37.31
C PRO A 285 -1.12 6.48 -37.00
N SER A 286 -2.14 5.71 -37.39
CA SER A 286 -2.10 4.24 -37.26
C SER A 286 -0.93 3.64 -38.05
N GLY A 287 -0.14 2.79 -37.39
CA GLY A 287 1.02 2.12 -37.99
C GLY A 287 2.34 2.89 -37.88
N GLN A 288 2.35 4.08 -37.28
CA GLN A 288 3.58 4.79 -36.92
C GLN A 288 3.91 4.61 -35.43
N SER A 289 5.19 4.46 -35.11
CA SER A 289 5.64 4.45 -33.72
C SER A 289 5.42 5.83 -33.11
N VAL A 290 4.76 5.89 -31.96
CA VAL A 290 4.67 7.11 -31.17
C VAL A 290 6.06 7.37 -30.56
N PRO A 291 6.62 8.58 -30.69
CA PRO A 291 7.84 8.97 -30.02
C PRO A 291 7.73 8.75 -28.51
N ASP A 292 8.70 8.04 -27.95
CA ASP A 292 8.77 7.77 -26.51
C ASP A 292 8.58 9.04 -25.68
N ALA A 293 9.12 10.19 -26.10
CA ALA A 293 8.95 11.47 -25.41
C ALA A 293 7.46 11.85 -25.18
N LEU A 294 6.56 11.57 -26.13
CA LEU A 294 5.13 11.87 -26.00
C LEU A 294 4.40 10.90 -25.05
N ILE A 295 4.88 9.65 -24.96
CA ILE A 295 4.34 8.65 -24.03
C ILE A 295 4.82 8.93 -22.60
N TRP A 296 6.10 9.25 -22.46
CA TRP A 296 6.75 9.50 -21.17
C TRP A 296 6.44 10.87 -20.58
N GLU A 297 5.81 11.79 -21.31
CA GLU A 297 5.42 13.07 -20.73
C GLU A 297 4.07 13.00 -20.01
N HIS A 298 3.23 11.99 -20.25
CA HIS A 298 1.91 11.92 -19.63
C HIS A 298 1.99 11.50 -18.14
N PRO A 299 1.54 12.33 -17.16
CA PRO A 299 1.69 12.05 -15.72
C PRO A 299 1.03 10.75 -15.26
N ALA A 300 -0.07 10.33 -15.91
CA ALA A 300 -0.72 9.06 -15.59
C ALA A 300 0.19 7.85 -15.87
N MET A 301 1.11 7.94 -16.83
CA MET A 301 2.09 6.87 -17.13
C MET A 301 3.14 6.73 -16.02
N HIS A 302 3.27 7.75 -15.16
CA HIS A 302 4.11 7.74 -13.96
C HIS A 302 3.34 7.47 -12.68
N GLY A 303 2.05 7.11 -12.79
CA GLY A 303 1.19 6.86 -11.64
C GLY A 303 0.72 8.11 -10.90
N CYS A 304 0.90 9.31 -11.47
CA CYS A 304 0.32 10.53 -10.92
C CYS A 304 -1.20 10.53 -11.12
N LEU A 305 -1.94 10.93 -10.09
CA LEU A 305 -3.38 11.17 -10.20
C LEU A 305 -3.62 12.36 -11.15
N VAL A 306 -4.57 12.25 -12.07
CA VAL A 306 -5.01 13.31 -12.98
C VAL A 306 -6.50 13.55 -12.74
N ASP A 307 -6.94 14.81 -12.80
CA ASP A 307 -8.35 15.16 -12.66
C ASP A 307 -9.16 14.82 -13.93
N VAL A 308 -10.46 15.09 -13.90
CA VAL A 308 -11.38 14.83 -15.04
C VAL A 308 -11.06 15.64 -16.30
N ASN A 309 -10.19 16.66 -16.19
CA ASN A 309 -9.71 17.47 -17.30
C ASN A 309 -8.29 17.04 -17.74
N GLY A 310 -7.79 15.89 -17.28
CA GLY A 310 -6.44 15.40 -17.58
C GLY A 310 -5.32 16.17 -16.89
N ARG A 311 -5.64 17.07 -15.94
CA ARG A 311 -4.63 17.86 -15.24
C ARG A 311 -4.13 17.08 -14.04
N ALA A 312 -2.83 16.84 -13.99
CA ALA A 312 -2.22 16.42 -12.74
C ALA A 312 -2.33 17.57 -11.73
N PRO A 313 -2.54 17.30 -10.43
CA PRO A 313 -2.49 18.33 -9.41
C PRO A 313 -1.14 19.05 -9.51
N GLN A 314 -1.21 20.32 -9.89
CA GLN A 314 -0.06 21.19 -9.95
C GLN A 314 0.20 21.68 -8.54
N PHE A 315 1.36 21.34 -8.02
CA PHE A 315 1.87 21.96 -6.80
C PHE A 315 2.83 23.08 -7.24
N GLN A 316 2.97 24.11 -6.40
CA GLN A 316 3.88 25.22 -6.65
C GLN A 316 4.84 25.38 -5.46
N ALA A 317 6.14 25.38 -5.76
CA ALA A 317 7.18 25.73 -4.81
C ALA A 317 7.34 27.26 -4.72
N GLY A 318 7.12 27.79 -3.53
CA GLY A 318 7.43 29.17 -3.17
C GLY A 318 8.30 29.21 -1.92
N TYR A 319 9.19 30.20 -1.83
CA TYR A 319 9.82 30.55 -0.57
C TYR A 319 8.76 31.19 0.32
N VAL A 320 8.49 30.59 1.47
CA VAL A 320 7.76 31.28 2.53
C VAL A 320 8.76 32.23 3.18
N HIS A 321 8.80 33.48 2.69
CA HIS A 321 9.50 34.54 3.41
C HIS A 321 8.71 34.80 4.71
N PHE A 322 9.30 34.45 5.84
CA PHE A 322 8.85 34.90 7.16
C PHE A 322 9.50 36.24 7.52
#